data_AF-A0A9P6JDD0-F1
#
_entry.id   AF-A0A9P6JDD0-F1
#
_cell.length_a   1.000
_cell.length_b   1.000
_cell.length_c   1.000
_cell.angle_alpha   90.00
_cell.angle_beta   90.00
_cell.angle_gamma   90.00
#
_symmetry.space_group_name_H-M   'P 1'
#
loop_
_entity.id
_entity.type
_entity.pdbx_description
1 polymer ?
#
loop_
_entity_poly.entity_id
_entity_poly.type
_entity_poly.pdbx_seq_one_letter_code
_entity_poly.pdbx_strand_id
1 'polypeptide(L)'
;MISKLAGDSTWSRYSLVWSGIQAVVIVALESVIFRLHMIESSNIQAAIEGATIALQQKKSAPITDSAVVVQTARVLSVYHVLFIVAQLFQLILLCDAMLNKNTIQIIAIVVFNCAMVAYAGVQVKQAYEVLVETPEDSLVNKILEFFEAQPTPTPYHASLPYEIAVIVLMIIFASGFAFIAYKLYKEFGWSIYKKIGADLAMRDMYKVYQIFIMILKFDIFFQLGFSAQFLSVVVLQYEGPSTVKLTMEEMRSILILHLILSTGASIILPFLAWWGLKRESRLSMGCFIAGGFATLVYNIIKLNQVFAETSRFVGANKFLTFFLTVNLVLGMATMYFAWVCLKNFNNGLNAHIGKVSGTNIYPMESVSGPTKRWSIE
;
A
#
# COMPACT_ATOMS: atom_id res chain seq x y z
N MET A 1 -14.14 -12.02 -20.50
CA MET A 1 -12.96 -11.85 -19.63
C MET A 1 -13.01 -12.80 -18.42
N ILE A 2 -14.08 -12.80 -17.64
CA ILE A 2 -14.26 -13.69 -16.46
C ILE A 2 -14.13 -15.18 -16.81
N SER A 3 -14.63 -15.63 -17.97
CA SER A 3 -14.48 -17.03 -18.41
C SER A 3 -13.02 -17.45 -18.64
N LYS A 4 -12.16 -16.55 -19.13
CA LYS A 4 -10.71 -16.80 -19.28
C LYS A 4 -9.97 -16.78 -17.95
N LEU A 5 -10.38 -15.93 -17.01
CA LEU A 5 -9.75 -15.79 -15.69
C LEU A 5 -10.14 -16.92 -14.72
N ALA A 6 -11.41 -17.29 -14.68
CA ALA A 6 -11.92 -18.28 -13.74
C ALA A 6 -11.87 -19.72 -14.28
N GLY A 7 -11.79 -19.90 -15.61
CA GLY A 7 -11.96 -21.20 -16.24
C GLY A 7 -13.24 -21.89 -15.77
N ASP A 8 -13.11 -23.15 -15.37
CA ASP A 8 -14.21 -23.98 -14.89
C ASP A 8 -14.45 -23.88 -13.36
N SER A 9 -13.60 -23.15 -12.63
CA SER A 9 -13.75 -23.02 -11.18
C SER A 9 -14.91 -22.09 -10.83
N THR A 10 -15.93 -22.63 -10.17
CA THR A 10 -17.05 -21.84 -9.63
C THR A 10 -16.57 -20.87 -8.55
N TRP A 11 -15.62 -21.30 -7.70
CA TRP A 11 -15.08 -20.47 -6.63
C TRP A 11 -14.26 -19.30 -7.17
N SER A 12 -13.52 -19.49 -8.27
CA SER A 12 -12.82 -18.38 -8.93
C SER A 12 -13.78 -17.34 -9.51
N ARG A 13 -14.95 -17.76 -10.02
CA ARG A 13 -15.99 -16.82 -10.46
C ARG A 13 -16.56 -16.05 -9.28
N TYR A 14 -16.88 -16.74 -8.18
CA TYR A 14 -17.37 -16.10 -6.97
C TYR A 14 -16.37 -15.12 -6.37
N SER A 15 -15.07 -15.44 -6.32
CA SER A 15 -14.07 -14.50 -5.80
C SER A 15 -13.97 -13.24 -6.66
N LEU A 16 -13.98 -13.38 -7.99
CA LEU A 16 -13.90 -12.23 -8.90
C LEU A 16 -15.13 -11.32 -8.79
N VAL A 17 -16.32 -11.91 -8.68
CA VAL A 17 -17.56 -11.15 -8.46
C VAL A 17 -17.55 -10.49 -7.09
N TRP A 18 -17.17 -11.21 -6.03
CA TRP A 18 -17.13 -10.71 -4.66
C TRP A 18 -16.18 -9.52 -4.51
N SER A 19 -14.91 -9.66 -4.95
CA SER A 19 -13.96 -8.55 -4.93
C SER A 19 -14.32 -7.46 -5.93
N GLY A 20 -14.98 -7.78 -7.04
CA GLY A 20 -15.47 -6.79 -7.99
C GLY A 20 -16.53 -5.87 -7.37
N ILE A 21 -17.51 -6.46 -6.67
CA ILE A 21 -18.52 -5.73 -5.92
C ILE A 21 -17.87 -4.91 -4.80
N GLN A 22 -16.94 -5.52 -4.03
CA GLN A 22 -16.17 -4.81 -3.00
C GLN A 22 -15.51 -3.55 -3.57
N ALA A 23 -14.74 -3.68 -4.65
CA ALA A 23 -14.03 -2.55 -5.23
C ALA A 23 -15.00 -1.46 -5.70
N VAL A 24 -16.09 -1.80 -6.39
CA VAL A 24 -17.05 -0.80 -6.88
C VAL A 24 -17.73 -0.06 -5.72
N VAL A 25 -18.24 -0.80 -4.72
CA VAL A 25 -18.95 -0.21 -3.57
C VAL A 25 -18.02 0.66 -2.74
N ILE A 26 -16.83 0.15 -2.40
CA ILE A 26 -15.89 0.86 -1.55
C ILE A 26 -15.28 2.06 -2.28
N VAL A 27 -14.93 1.95 -3.56
CA VAL A 27 -14.43 3.09 -4.34
C VAL A 27 -15.49 4.18 -4.48
N ALA A 28 -16.77 3.82 -4.66
CA ALA A 28 -17.86 4.79 -4.70
C ALA A 28 -18.02 5.54 -3.37
N LEU A 29 -18.01 4.82 -2.24
CA LEU A 29 -18.09 5.42 -0.90
C LEU A 29 -16.87 6.31 -0.61
N GLU A 30 -15.66 5.83 -0.86
CA GLU A 30 -14.43 6.61 -0.69
C GLU A 30 -14.41 7.86 -1.58
N SER A 31 -14.98 7.80 -2.80
CA SER A 31 -15.09 8.98 -3.67
C SER A 31 -16.06 10.03 -3.10
N VAL A 32 -17.15 9.59 -2.47
CA VAL A 32 -18.09 10.47 -1.77
C VAL A 32 -17.42 11.08 -0.54
N ILE A 33 -16.75 10.26 0.28
CA ILE A 33 -16.02 10.72 1.46
C ILE A 33 -14.94 11.72 1.08
N PHE A 34 -14.11 11.41 0.08
CA PHE A 34 -13.09 12.33 -0.44
C PHE A 34 -13.68 13.69 -0.83
N ARG A 35 -14.83 13.69 -1.53
CA ARG A 35 -15.50 14.94 -1.89
C ARG A 35 -15.98 15.73 -0.68
N LEU A 36 -16.60 15.07 0.29
CA LEU A 36 -17.07 15.70 1.53
C LEU A 36 -15.89 16.28 2.32
N HIS A 37 -14.83 15.49 2.49
CA HIS A 37 -13.61 15.88 3.19
C HIS A 37 -12.90 17.07 2.53
N MET A 38 -12.90 17.14 1.20
CA MET A 38 -12.38 18.30 0.47
C MET A 38 -13.22 19.57 0.73
N ILE A 39 -14.54 19.44 0.81
CA ILE A 39 -15.43 20.56 1.17
C ILE A 39 -15.18 20.99 2.61
N GLU A 40 -15.14 20.06 3.55
CA GLU A 40 -14.85 20.30 4.97
C GLU A 40 -13.50 20.99 5.15
N SER A 41 -12.44 20.48 4.51
CA SER A 41 -11.12 21.09 4.53
C SER A 41 -11.10 22.51 3.95
N SER A 42 -11.89 22.78 2.89
CA SER A 42 -11.98 24.12 2.31
C SER A 42 -12.72 25.10 3.21
N ASN A 43 -13.79 24.65 3.87
CA ASN A 43 -14.56 25.44 4.83
C ASN A 43 -13.73 25.79 6.06
N ILE A 44 -12.96 24.82 6.57
CA ILE A 44 -12.02 25.03 7.69
C ILE A 44 -10.98 26.08 7.31
N GLN A 45 -10.41 25.99 6.11
CA GLN A 45 -9.43 26.97 5.65
C GLN A 45 -10.03 28.38 5.54
N ALA A 46 -11.20 28.52 4.92
CA ALA A 46 -11.88 29.82 4.79
C ALA A 46 -12.25 30.43 6.16
N ALA A 47 -12.71 29.60 7.11
CA ALA A 47 -13.01 30.03 8.47
C ALA A 47 -11.75 30.52 9.21
N ILE A 48 -10.63 29.80 9.08
CA ILE A 48 -9.33 30.19 9.66
C ILE A 48 -8.85 31.53 9.08
N GLU A 49 -8.93 31.70 7.76
CA GLU A 49 -8.52 32.95 7.09
C GLU A 49 -9.38 34.13 7.57
N GLY A 50 -10.71 33.98 7.60
CA GLY A 50 -11.62 35.02 8.09
C GLY A 50 -11.37 35.40 9.55
N ALA A 51 -11.18 34.40 10.41
CA ALA A 51 -10.87 34.62 11.82
C ALA A 51 -9.53 35.30 12.05
N THR A 52 -8.52 34.95 11.27
CA THR A 52 -7.18 35.57 11.35
C THR A 52 -7.26 37.05 11.02
N ILE A 53 -8.00 37.41 9.96
CA ILE A 53 -8.22 38.82 9.58
C ILE A 53 -8.96 39.57 10.70
N ALA A 54 -10.00 38.97 11.26
CA ALA A 54 -10.80 39.59 12.31
C ALA A 54 -10.00 39.82 13.62
N LEU A 55 -9.17 38.86 14.02
CA LEU A 55 -8.28 38.98 15.18
C LEU A 55 -7.17 40.02 14.95
N GLN A 56 -6.64 40.09 13.73
CA GLN A 56 -5.65 41.11 13.35
C GLN A 56 -6.25 42.51 13.42
N GLN A 57 -7.49 42.69 12.96
CA GLN A 57 -8.22 43.97 13.10
C GLN A 57 -8.43 44.36 14.57
N LYS A 58 -8.75 43.39 15.44
CA LYS A 58 -8.90 43.63 16.89
C LYS A 58 -7.57 43.72 17.66
N LYS A 59 -6.40 43.65 16.99
CA LYS A 59 -5.07 43.57 17.66
C LYS A 59 -5.00 42.50 18.76
N SER A 60 -5.72 41.40 18.57
CA SER A 60 -5.73 40.26 19.49
C SER A 60 -4.60 39.28 19.15
N ALA A 61 -4.31 38.36 20.07
CA ALA A 61 -3.31 37.32 19.82
C ALA A 61 -3.66 36.49 18.57
N PRO A 62 -2.67 36.13 17.73
CA PRO A 62 -2.89 35.31 16.55
C PRO A 62 -3.33 33.90 16.94
N ILE A 63 -3.98 33.24 15.99
CA ILE A 63 -4.47 31.88 16.16
C ILE A 63 -3.29 30.90 16.20
N THR A 64 -3.09 30.25 17.35
CA THR A 64 -2.16 29.14 17.51
C THR A 64 -2.68 27.90 16.75
N ASP A 65 -1.77 27.13 16.13
CA ASP A 65 -2.03 25.84 15.46
C ASP A 65 -2.92 25.84 14.19
N SER A 66 -3.23 27.00 13.62
CA SER A 66 -3.96 27.11 12.34
C SER A 66 -3.32 26.30 11.20
N ALA A 67 -1.99 26.35 11.08
CA ALA A 67 -1.24 25.58 10.08
C ALA A 67 -1.32 24.06 10.32
N VAL A 68 -1.37 23.62 11.58
CA VAL A 68 -1.45 22.19 11.97
C VAL A 68 -2.78 21.59 11.52
N VAL A 69 -3.89 22.29 11.77
CA VAL A 69 -5.24 21.84 11.40
C VAL A 69 -5.38 21.75 9.89
N VAL A 70 -5.00 22.79 9.14
CA VAL A 70 -5.14 22.80 7.67
C VAL A 70 -4.23 21.77 7.02
N GLN A 71 -2.98 21.64 7.47
CA GLN A 71 -2.06 20.62 6.97
C GLN A 71 -2.63 19.21 7.18
N THR A 72 -3.14 18.92 8.38
CA THR A 72 -3.69 17.60 8.70
C THR A 72 -4.94 17.28 7.87
N ALA A 73 -5.85 18.25 7.71
CA ALA A 73 -7.04 18.09 6.89
C ALA A 73 -6.70 17.80 5.41
N ARG A 74 -5.70 18.50 4.85
CA ARG A 74 -5.24 18.26 3.47
C ARG A 74 -4.55 16.91 3.29
N VAL A 75 -3.72 16.49 4.26
CA VAL A 75 -3.05 15.18 4.21
C VAL A 75 -4.06 14.03 4.23
N LEU A 76 -5.17 14.15 4.95
CA LEU A 76 -6.21 13.12 5.02
C LEU A 76 -6.84 12.82 3.65
N SER A 77 -6.92 13.80 2.75
CA SER A 77 -7.41 13.59 1.37
C SER A 77 -6.56 12.57 0.59
N VAL A 78 -5.26 12.52 0.84
CA VAL A 78 -4.31 11.59 0.19
C VAL A 78 -4.59 10.16 0.64
N TYR A 79 -5.04 9.97 1.88
CA TYR A 79 -5.35 8.65 2.43
C TYR A 79 -6.58 8.01 1.77
N HIS A 80 -7.61 8.80 1.48
CA HIS A 80 -8.77 8.32 0.70
C HIS A 80 -8.37 7.88 -0.70
N VAL A 81 -7.52 8.67 -1.38
CA VAL A 81 -7.00 8.30 -2.71
C VAL A 81 -6.18 7.00 -2.65
N LEU A 82 -5.33 6.85 -1.63
CA LEU A 82 -4.58 5.61 -1.43
C LEU A 82 -5.49 4.41 -1.16
N PHE A 83 -6.58 4.60 -0.42
CA PHE A 83 -7.56 3.55 -0.18
C PHE A 83 -8.23 3.10 -1.48
N ILE A 84 -8.61 4.04 -2.35
CA ILE A 84 -9.16 3.75 -3.68
C ILE A 84 -8.16 2.94 -4.51
N VAL A 85 -6.90 3.39 -4.57
CA VAL A 85 -5.83 2.69 -5.29
C VAL A 85 -5.61 1.28 -4.72
N ALA A 86 -5.70 1.12 -3.40
CA ALA A 86 -5.58 -0.18 -2.73
C ALA A 86 -6.67 -1.18 -3.15
N GLN A 87 -7.93 -0.73 -3.32
CA GLN A 87 -9.02 -1.59 -3.80
C GLN A 87 -8.76 -2.06 -5.24
N LEU A 88 -8.28 -1.18 -6.11
CA LEU A 88 -7.91 -1.53 -7.48
C LEU A 88 -6.72 -2.48 -7.52
N PHE A 89 -5.70 -2.24 -6.69
CA PHE A 89 -4.54 -3.10 -6.55
C PHE A 89 -4.93 -4.51 -6.09
N GLN A 90 -5.85 -4.63 -5.11
CA GLN A 90 -6.37 -5.90 -4.65
C GLN A 90 -7.04 -6.71 -5.77
N LEU A 91 -7.85 -6.05 -6.62
CA LEU A 91 -8.47 -6.67 -7.78
C LEU A 91 -7.45 -7.15 -8.81
N ILE A 92 -6.42 -6.35 -9.09
CA ILE A 92 -5.34 -6.71 -10.01
C ILE A 92 -4.60 -7.95 -9.48
N LEU A 93 -4.28 -7.96 -8.18
CA LEU A 93 -3.67 -9.13 -7.53
C LEU A 93 -4.55 -10.37 -7.60
N LEU A 94 -5.86 -10.23 -7.39
CA LEU A 94 -6.79 -11.35 -7.49
C LEU A 94 -6.83 -11.91 -8.91
N CYS A 95 -6.88 -11.04 -9.91
CA CYS A 95 -6.83 -11.46 -11.31
C CYS A 95 -5.56 -12.26 -11.63
N ASP A 96 -4.41 -11.76 -11.18
CA ASP A 96 -3.14 -12.48 -11.33
C ASP A 96 -3.14 -13.83 -10.58
N ALA A 97 -3.70 -13.85 -9.37
CA ALA A 97 -3.80 -15.06 -8.56
C ALA A 97 -4.68 -16.13 -9.24
N MET A 98 -5.76 -15.72 -9.90
CA MET A 98 -6.64 -16.62 -10.64
C MET A 98 -5.96 -17.16 -11.90
N LEU A 99 -5.33 -16.28 -12.69
CA LEU A 99 -4.63 -16.66 -13.92
C LEU A 99 -3.50 -17.67 -13.65
N ASN A 100 -2.73 -17.43 -12.60
CA ASN A 100 -1.60 -18.27 -12.24
C ASN A 100 -1.96 -19.43 -11.28
N LYS A 101 -3.24 -19.53 -10.86
CA LYS A 101 -3.71 -20.44 -9.80
C LYS A 101 -2.83 -20.39 -8.54
N ASN A 102 -2.44 -19.17 -8.14
CA ASN A 102 -1.47 -18.94 -7.09
C ASN A 102 -2.13 -18.87 -5.71
N THR A 103 -1.98 -19.95 -4.92
CA THR A 103 -2.51 -20.02 -3.55
C THR A 103 -1.85 -19.04 -2.59
N ILE A 104 -0.56 -18.74 -2.79
CA ILE A 104 0.20 -17.84 -1.91
C ILE A 104 -0.33 -16.41 -2.03
N GLN A 105 -0.61 -15.95 -3.25
CA GLN A 105 -1.25 -14.66 -3.47
C GLN A 105 -2.67 -14.58 -2.89
N ILE A 106 -3.47 -15.64 -2.98
CA ILE A 106 -4.81 -15.66 -2.36
C ILE A 106 -4.71 -15.42 -0.84
N ILE A 107 -3.77 -16.09 -0.16
CA ILE A 107 -3.55 -15.89 1.28
C ILE A 107 -3.14 -14.45 1.57
N ALA A 108 -2.24 -13.88 0.77
CA ALA A 108 -1.83 -12.49 0.96
C ALA A 108 -2.94 -11.48 0.70
N ILE A 109 -3.88 -11.77 -0.21
CA ILE A 109 -5.08 -10.94 -0.41
C ILE A 109 -5.98 -10.97 0.84
N VAL A 110 -6.09 -12.11 1.54
CA VAL A 110 -6.82 -12.17 2.82
C VAL A 110 -6.15 -11.27 3.86
N VAL A 111 -4.82 -11.39 4.02
CA VAL A 111 -4.06 -10.53 4.95
C VAL A 111 -4.19 -9.05 4.58
N PHE A 112 -4.14 -8.74 3.29
CA PHE A 112 -4.29 -7.38 2.79
C PHE A 112 -5.68 -6.81 3.09
N ASN A 113 -6.76 -7.59 2.92
CA ASN A 113 -8.10 -7.16 3.30
C ASN A 113 -8.22 -6.87 4.81
N CYS A 114 -7.58 -7.68 5.67
CA CYS A 114 -7.51 -7.39 7.10
C CYS A 114 -6.76 -6.08 7.40
N ALA A 115 -5.65 -5.83 6.69
CA ALA A 115 -4.91 -4.57 6.80
C ALA A 115 -5.76 -3.37 6.34
N MET A 116 -6.57 -3.54 5.29
CA MET A 116 -7.49 -2.51 4.81
C MET A 116 -8.61 -2.17 5.81
N VAL A 117 -9.11 -3.15 6.57
CA VAL A 117 -10.04 -2.90 7.69
C VAL A 117 -9.37 -2.06 8.77
N ALA A 118 -8.14 -2.42 9.16
CA ALA A 118 -7.39 -1.66 10.16
C ALA A 118 -7.10 -0.23 9.67
N TYR A 119 -6.73 -0.08 8.39
CA TYR A 119 -6.51 1.22 7.76
C TYR A 119 -7.76 2.11 7.86
N ALA A 120 -8.93 1.58 7.49
CA ALA A 120 -10.19 2.33 7.57
C ALA A 120 -10.45 2.81 9.00
N GLY A 121 -10.21 1.97 10.02
CA GLY A 121 -10.33 2.36 11.42
C GLY A 121 -9.39 3.51 11.83
N VAL A 122 -8.12 3.46 11.43
CA VAL A 122 -7.15 4.53 11.70
C VAL A 122 -7.54 5.83 11.00
N GLN A 123 -8.05 5.74 9.78
CA GLN A 123 -8.48 6.88 8.98
C GLN A 123 -9.65 7.62 9.63
N VAL A 124 -10.69 6.91 10.06
CA VAL A 124 -11.85 7.51 10.76
C VAL A 124 -11.43 8.15 12.08
N LYS A 125 -10.57 7.47 12.86
CA LYS A 125 -10.04 8.05 14.09
C LYS A 125 -9.32 9.37 13.82
N GLN A 126 -8.49 9.40 12.77
CA GLN A 126 -7.75 10.61 12.42
C GLN A 126 -8.66 11.72 11.86
N ALA A 127 -9.71 11.39 11.10
CA ALA A 127 -10.72 12.36 10.66
C ALA A 127 -11.45 12.98 11.85
N TYR A 128 -11.88 12.14 12.80
CA TYR A 128 -12.55 12.59 14.02
C TYR A 128 -11.68 13.50 14.90
N GLU A 129 -10.40 13.15 15.10
CA GLU A 129 -9.42 13.99 15.82
C GLU A 129 -9.26 15.39 15.21
N VAL A 130 -9.53 15.56 13.91
CA VAL A 130 -9.33 16.83 13.18
C VAL A 130 -10.62 17.62 13.05
N LEU A 131 -11.74 16.93 12.82
CA LEU A 131 -13.03 17.55 12.49
C LEU A 131 -13.96 17.72 13.71
N VAL A 132 -13.71 16.97 14.79
CA VAL A 132 -14.57 16.93 15.99
C VAL A 132 -13.81 17.29 17.25
N GLU A 133 -12.63 16.69 17.49
CA GLU A 133 -11.85 17.04 18.69
C GLU A 133 -11.34 18.49 18.59
N THR A 134 -11.99 19.33 19.37
CA THR A 134 -11.62 20.72 19.58
C THR A 134 -11.16 20.81 21.02
N PRO A 135 -9.85 20.95 21.30
CA PRO A 135 -9.38 21.30 22.64
C PRO A 135 -10.22 22.46 23.21
N GLU A 136 -10.42 22.53 24.54
CA GLU A 136 -11.17 23.62 25.17
C GLU A 136 -10.69 25.01 24.71
N ASP A 137 -9.40 25.11 24.37
CA ASP A 137 -8.71 26.31 23.87
C ASP A 137 -8.68 26.48 22.34
N SER A 138 -9.43 25.66 21.60
CA SER A 138 -9.30 25.51 20.16
C SER A 138 -9.76 26.73 19.36
N LEU A 139 -9.14 26.81 18.18
CA LEU A 139 -9.41 27.75 17.10
C LEU A 139 -10.91 27.88 16.79
N VAL A 140 -11.65 26.76 16.76
CA VAL A 140 -13.08 26.74 16.44
C VAL A 140 -13.91 27.31 17.58
N ASN A 141 -13.59 27.00 18.84
CA ASN A 141 -14.27 27.59 19.99
C ASN A 141 -14.04 29.11 20.06
N LYS A 142 -12.82 29.58 19.81
CA LYS A 142 -12.51 31.02 19.74
C LYS A 142 -13.21 31.75 18.59
N ILE A 143 -13.41 31.08 17.44
CA ILE A 143 -14.18 31.62 16.32
C ILE A 143 -15.67 31.67 16.63
N LEU A 144 -16.23 30.59 17.16
CA LEU A 144 -17.64 30.50 17.54
C LEU A 144 -17.99 31.52 18.64
N GLU A 145 -17.11 31.68 19.62
CA GLU A 145 -17.20 32.70 20.66
C GLU A 145 -17.11 34.13 20.08
N PHE A 146 -16.22 34.36 19.10
CA PHE A 146 -16.09 35.67 18.45
C PHE A 146 -17.32 36.07 17.61
N PHE A 147 -17.95 35.12 16.94
CA PHE A 147 -19.13 35.36 16.10
C PHE A 147 -20.47 35.20 16.83
N GLU A 148 -20.45 34.95 18.15
CA GLU A 148 -21.65 34.60 18.95
C GLU A 148 -22.46 33.45 18.32
N ALA A 149 -21.77 32.57 17.58
CA ALA A 149 -22.37 31.41 16.94
C ALA A 149 -22.39 30.27 17.97
N GLN A 150 -23.55 29.66 18.20
CA GLN A 150 -23.60 28.51 19.10
C GLN A 150 -22.74 27.35 18.53
N PRO A 151 -21.95 26.66 19.38
CA PRO A 151 -21.34 25.40 19.01
C PRO A 151 -22.45 24.36 18.89
N THR A 152 -23.08 24.28 17.71
CA THR A 152 -23.78 23.05 17.33
C THR A 152 -22.76 21.92 17.33
N PRO A 153 -23.10 20.71 17.82
CA PRO A 153 -22.33 19.50 17.54
C PRO A 153 -22.06 19.49 16.04
N THR A 154 -20.78 19.53 15.70
CA THR A 154 -20.23 20.23 14.54
C THR A 154 -20.95 19.91 13.21
N PRO A 155 -21.33 20.92 12.40
CA PRO A 155 -21.71 20.74 11.00
C PRO A 155 -20.58 20.19 10.09
N TYR A 156 -19.43 19.83 10.66
CA TYR A 156 -18.13 19.72 9.97
C TYR A 156 -17.61 18.29 9.79
N HIS A 157 -18.31 17.24 10.26
CA HIS A 157 -17.95 15.84 9.99
C HIS A 157 -19.11 15.09 9.30
N ALA A 158 -19.59 15.65 8.18
CA ALA A 158 -20.65 15.07 7.37
C ALA A 158 -20.22 13.74 6.72
N SER A 159 -18.91 13.48 6.60
CA SER A 159 -18.37 12.22 6.09
C SER A 159 -18.47 11.03 7.07
N LEU A 160 -18.61 11.28 8.38
CA LEU A 160 -18.62 10.25 9.43
C LEU A 160 -19.53 9.03 9.17
N PRO A 161 -20.82 9.18 8.76
CA PRO A 161 -21.67 8.01 8.53
C PRO A 161 -21.17 7.13 7.38
N TYR A 162 -20.57 7.73 6.34
CA TYR A 162 -20.02 7.00 5.20
C TYR A 162 -18.70 6.30 5.57
N GLU A 163 -17.88 6.96 6.36
CA GLU A 163 -16.66 6.41 6.96
C GLU A 163 -16.93 5.15 7.79
N ILE A 164 -17.93 5.20 8.68
CA ILE A 164 -18.38 4.04 9.46
C ILE A 164 -18.91 2.94 8.52
N ALA A 165 -19.67 3.31 7.49
CA ALA A 165 -20.18 2.35 6.51
C ALA A 165 -19.05 1.61 5.78
N VAL A 166 -17.96 2.31 5.41
CA VAL A 166 -16.76 1.69 4.80
C VAL A 166 -16.15 0.65 5.74
N ILE A 167 -15.98 0.96 7.03
CA ILE A 167 -15.42 0.00 8.01
C ILE A 167 -16.29 -1.28 8.06
N VAL A 168 -17.60 -1.12 8.24
CA VAL A 168 -18.53 -2.25 8.37
C VAL A 168 -18.54 -3.09 7.08
N LEU A 169 -18.61 -2.45 5.92
CA LEU A 169 -18.59 -3.14 4.63
C LEU A 169 -17.26 -3.84 4.38
N MET A 170 -16.13 -3.22 4.73
CA MET A 170 -14.81 -3.86 4.61
C MET A 170 -14.71 -5.11 5.48
N ILE A 171 -15.28 -5.12 6.69
CA ILE A 171 -15.32 -6.33 7.54
C ILE A 171 -16.15 -7.45 6.88
N ILE A 172 -17.31 -7.10 6.31
CA ILE A 172 -18.17 -8.05 5.60
C ILE A 172 -17.44 -8.61 4.37
N PHE A 173 -16.84 -7.74 3.56
CA PHE A 173 -16.11 -8.16 2.37
C PHE A 173 -14.86 -8.99 2.71
N ALA A 174 -14.09 -8.60 3.73
CA ALA A 174 -12.90 -9.33 4.18
C ALA A 174 -13.26 -10.73 4.69
N SER A 175 -14.31 -10.84 5.52
CA SER A 175 -14.77 -12.13 6.05
C SER A 175 -15.33 -13.05 4.96
N GLY A 176 -16.15 -12.51 4.05
CA GLY A 176 -16.66 -13.25 2.89
C GLY A 176 -15.54 -13.69 1.96
N PHE A 177 -14.56 -12.81 1.69
CA PHE A 177 -13.40 -13.17 0.88
C PHE A 177 -12.54 -14.23 1.55
N ALA A 178 -12.33 -14.17 2.87
CA ALA A 178 -11.59 -15.18 3.61
C ALA A 178 -12.22 -16.58 3.49
N PHE A 179 -13.56 -16.66 3.53
CA PHE A 179 -14.28 -17.92 3.29
C PHE A 179 -14.07 -18.44 1.86
N ILE A 180 -14.19 -17.58 0.85
CA ILE A 180 -13.97 -17.95 -0.55
C ILE A 180 -12.51 -18.36 -0.77
N ALA A 181 -11.57 -17.63 -0.18
CA ALA A 181 -10.15 -17.91 -0.22
C ALA A 181 -9.80 -19.28 0.37
N TYR A 182 -10.46 -19.71 1.45
CA TYR A 182 -10.30 -21.05 1.99
C TYR A 182 -10.72 -22.14 1.00
N LYS A 183 -11.81 -21.94 0.26
CA LYS A 183 -12.25 -22.87 -0.79
C LYS A 183 -11.27 -22.91 -1.96
N LEU A 184 -10.83 -21.74 -2.42
CA LEU A 184 -9.82 -21.61 -3.48
C LEU A 184 -8.49 -22.23 -3.10
N TYR A 185 -8.05 -22.08 -1.85
CA TYR A 185 -6.82 -22.67 -1.35
C TYR A 185 -6.84 -24.20 -1.49
N LYS A 186 -7.95 -24.85 -1.13
CA LYS A 186 -8.13 -26.30 -1.31
C LYS A 186 -8.11 -26.71 -2.79
N GLU A 187 -8.86 -25.98 -3.62
CA GLU A 187 -8.99 -26.30 -5.04
C GLU A 187 -7.67 -26.12 -5.81
N PHE A 188 -6.99 -25.00 -5.60
CA PHE A 188 -5.73 -24.69 -6.27
C PHE A 188 -4.58 -25.51 -5.70
N GLY A 189 -4.56 -25.78 -4.39
CA GLY A 189 -3.58 -26.67 -3.76
C GLY A 189 -3.62 -28.08 -4.39
N TRP A 190 -4.83 -28.59 -4.65
CA TRP A 190 -5.00 -29.86 -5.37
C TRP A 190 -4.54 -29.80 -6.83
N SER A 191 -4.80 -28.69 -7.53
CA SER A 191 -4.34 -28.50 -8.91
C SER A 191 -2.81 -28.42 -9.02
N ILE A 192 -2.14 -27.77 -8.05
CA ILE A 192 -0.67 -27.66 -8.02
C ILE A 192 -0.05 -29.02 -7.73
N TYR A 193 -0.59 -29.77 -6.76
CA TYR A 193 -0.13 -31.12 -6.44
C TYR A 193 -0.13 -32.03 -7.68
N LYS A 194 -1.21 -32.01 -8.47
CA LYS A 194 -1.31 -32.78 -9.72
C LYS A 194 -0.32 -32.36 -10.81
N LYS A 195 0.04 -31.07 -10.90
CA LYS A 195 0.92 -30.54 -11.96
C LYS A 195 2.41 -30.79 -11.69
N ILE A 196 2.86 -30.62 -10.44
CA ILE A 196 4.29 -30.72 -10.08
C ILE A 196 4.68 -32.17 -9.79
N GLY A 197 3.73 -33.02 -9.35
CA GLY A 197 4.02 -34.40 -8.98
C GLY A 197 4.63 -34.53 -7.58
N ALA A 198 5.27 -35.66 -7.31
CA ALA A 198 5.77 -36.04 -5.98
C ALA A 198 7.15 -35.47 -5.62
N ASP A 199 7.82 -34.73 -6.52
CA ASP A 199 9.11 -34.10 -6.22
C ASP A 199 8.93 -32.95 -5.23
N LEU A 200 9.27 -33.23 -3.97
CA LEU A 200 9.17 -32.30 -2.85
C LEU A 200 10.12 -31.10 -3.02
N ALA A 201 11.34 -31.34 -3.50
CA ALA A 201 12.37 -30.30 -3.63
C ALA A 201 11.96 -29.25 -4.67
N MET A 202 11.46 -29.71 -5.81
CA MET A 202 11.00 -28.81 -6.88
C MET A 202 9.79 -27.98 -6.47
N ARG A 203 8.86 -28.60 -5.74
CA ARG A 203 7.71 -27.90 -5.18
C ARG A 203 8.12 -26.81 -4.19
N ASP A 204 9.12 -27.07 -3.36
CA ASP A 204 9.58 -26.09 -2.38
C ASP A 204 10.33 -24.94 -3.03
N MET A 205 11.16 -25.19 -4.05
CA MET A 205 11.76 -24.13 -4.87
C MET A 205 10.70 -23.26 -5.57
N TYR A 206 9.65 -23.87 -6.11
CA TYR A 206 8.55 -23.14 -6.74
C TYR A 206 7.75 -22.29 -5.73
N LYS A 207 7.50 -22.80 -4.52
CA LYS A 207 6.88 -22.01 -3.44
C LYS A 207 7.71 -20.78 -3.10
N VAL A 208 9.02 -20.94 -2.93
CA VAL A 208 9.95 -19.82 -2.65
C VAL A 208 9.85 -18.76 -3.76
N TYR A 209 9.86 -19.17 -5.03
CA TYR A 209 9.68 -18.27 -6.16
C TYR A 209 8.33 -17.52 -6.08
N GLN A 210 7.23 -18.23 -5.82
CA GLN A 210 5.90 -17.62 -5.73
C GLN A 210 5.77 -16.65 -4.55
N ILE A 211 6.37 -16.97 -3.39
CA ILE A 211 6.44 -16.08 -2.23
C ILE A 211 7.23 -14.82 -2.61
N PHE A 212 8.40 -14.98 -3.22
CA PHE A 212 9.23 -13.84 -3.60
C PHE A 212 8.53 -12.89 -4.57
N ILE A 213 7.93 -13.42 -5.65
CA ILE A 213 7.18 -12.61 -6.63
C ILE A 213 5.96 -11.94 -5.97
N MET A 214 5.29 -12.62 -5.05
CA MET A 214 4.18 -12.03 -4.31
C MET A 214 4.64 -10.86 -3.42
N ILE A 215 5.70 -11.04 -2.63
CA ILE A 215 6.22 -9.97 -1.77
C ILE A 215 6.66 -8.77 -2.62
N LEU A 216 7.34 -9.00 -3.75
CA LEU A 216 7.72 -7.93 -4.68
C LEU A 216 6.52 -7.08 -5.16
N LYS A 217 5.36 -7.69 -5.41
CA LYS A 217 4.16 -6.93 -5.81
C LYS A 217 3.67 -6.02 -4.68
N PHE A 218 3.73 -6.50 -3.43
CA PHE A 218 3.39 -5.68 -2.27
C PHE A 218 4.46 -4.62 -1.99
N ASP A 219 5.75 -4.91 -2.16
CA ASP A 219 6.82 -3.92 -2.06
C ASP A 219 6.56 -2.73 -2.99
N ILE A 220 6.18 -2.98 -4.26
CA ILE A 220 5.84 -1.92 -5.20
C ILE A 220 4.69 -1.06 -4.66
N PHE A 221 3.60 -1.70 -4.19
CA PHE A 221 2.43 -0.99 -3.68
C PHE A 221 2.76 -0.14 -2.45
N PHE A 222 3.43 -0.70 -1.43
CA PHE A 222 3.74 0.02 -0.20
C PHE A 222 4.85 1.06 -0.41
N GLN A 223 5.80 0.84 -1.33
CA GLN A 223 6.81 1.84 -1.66
C GLN A 223 6.21 3.02 -2.43
N LEU A 224 5.31 2.77 -3.38
CA LEU A 224 4.56 3.83 -4.07
C LEU A 224 3.61 4.56 -3.13
N GLY A 225 2.93 3.85 -2.23
CA GLY A 225 2.06 4.44 -1.23
C GLY A 225 2.82 5.35 -0.26
N PHE A 226 3.98 4.92 0.23
CA PHE A 226 4.90 5.77 1.00
C PHE A 226 5.32 7.00 0.18
N SER A 227 5.70 6.79 -1.08
CA SER A 227 6.17 7.87 -1.96
C SER A 227 5.10 8.94 -2.17
N ALA A 228 3.86 8.55 -2.46
CA ALA A 228 2.75 9.49 -2.64
C ALA A 228 2.50 10.35 -1.38
N GLN A 229 2.52 9.74 -0.19
CA GLN A 229 2.34 10.47 1.08
C GLN A 229 3.50 11.40 1.41
N PHE A 230 4.73 10.94 1.18
CA PHE A 230 5.90 11.77 1.42
C PHE A 230 5.90 12.98 0.48
N LEU A 231 5.59 12.76 -0.80
CA LEU A 231 5.49 13.83 -1.80
C LEU A 231 4.37 14.81 -1.48
N SER A 232 3.20 14.35 -1.03
CA SER A 232 2.12 15.27 -0.67
C SER A 232 2.52 16.20 0.47
N VAL A 233 3.26 15.69 1.47
CA VAL A 233 3.78 16.54 2.55
C VAL A 233 4.78 17.57 2.04
N VAL A 234 5.71 17.15 1.16
CA VAL A 234 6.69 18.07 0.57
C VAL A 234 6.04 19.18 -0.26
N VAL A 235 5.01 18.83 -1.06
CA VAL A 235 4.23 19.82 -1.84
C VAL A 235 3.50 20.79 -0.91
N LEU A 236 2.86 20.28 0.15
CA LEU A 236 2.20 21.12 1.15
C LEU A 236 3.19 22.08 1.85
N GLN A 237 4.43 21.66 2.09
CA GLN A 237 5.46 22.50 2.70
C GLN A 237 5.94 23.64 1.79
N TYR A 238 5.81 23.49 0.47
CA TYR A 238 6.19 24.53 -0.48
C TYR A 238 5.02 25.49 -0.76
N GLU A 239 3.86 24.96 -1.18
CA GLU A 239 2.72 25.76 -1.66
C GLU A 239 1.61 25.94 -0.61
N GLY A 240 1.45 25.01 0.31
CA GLY A 240 0.29 24.92 1.20
C GLY A 240 0.51 25.52 2.59
N PRO A 241 -0.56 25.73 3.40
CA PRO A 241 -0.43 26.05 4.81
C PRO A 241 0.26 24.87 5.52
N SER A 242 1.45 25.12 6.05
CA SER A 242 2.29 24.11 6.68
C SER A 242 3.04 24.71 7.87
N THR A 243 3.36 23.86 8.84
CA THR A 243 4.18 24.22 10.01
C THR A 243 5.60 24.60 9.64
N VAL A 244 6.14 23.97 8.59
CA VAL A 244 7.47 24.20 8.05
C VAL A 244 7.33 24.60 6.59
N LYS A 245 7.94 25.72 6.21
CA LYS A 245 7.97 26.24 4.83
C LYS A 245 9.30 25.92 4.18
N LEU A 246 9.24 25.25 3.03
CA LEU A 246 10.43 24.95 2.23
C LEU A 246 10.65 26.04 1.19
N THR A 247 11.92 26.35 0.94
CA THR A 247 12.32 27.10 -0.25
C THR A 247 12.22 26.22 -1.51
N MET A 248 12.16 26.86 -2.68
CA MET A 248 12.12 26.15 -3.98
C MET A 248 13.34 25.23 -4.16
N GLU A 249 14.52 25.67 -3.71
CA GLU A 249 15.78 24.93 -3.82
C GLU A 249 15.78 23.66 -2.94
N GLU A 250 15.27 23.76 -1.71
CA GLU A 250 15.14 22.61 -0.80
C GLU A 250 14.11 21.61 -1.33
N MET A 251 12.94 22.09 -1.76
CA MET A 251 11.89 21.26 -2.35
C MET A 251 12.43 20.49 -3.55
N ARG A 252 13.08 21.17 -4.51
CA ARG A 252 13.67 20.55 -5.71
C ARG A 252 14.66 19.45 -5.34
N SER A 253 15.56 19.72 -4.39
CA SER A 253 16.59 18.77 -3.98
C SER A 253 15.98 17.51 -3.35
N ILE A 254 14.99 17.68 -2.47
CA ILE A 254 14.26 16.57 -1.84
C ILE A 254 13.49 15.75 -2.87
N LEU A 255 12.80 16.42 -3.80
CA LEU A 255 12.00 15.78 -4.84
C LEU A 255 12.85 14.93 -5.78
N ILE A 256 13.95 15.47 -6.30
CA ILE A 256 14.83 14.75 -7.22
C ILE A 256 15.38 13.49 -6.55
N LEU A 257 15.93 13.64 -5.34
CA LEU A 257 16.50 12.51 -4.60
C LEU A 257 15.44 11.46 -4.27
N HIS A 258 14.26 11.87 -3.78
CA HIS A 258 13.18 10.96 -3.46
C HIS A 258 12.66 10.25 -4.72
N LEU A 259 12.47 10.97 -5.83
CA LEU A 259 11.99 10.38 -7.08
C LEU A 259 12.97 9.34 -7.61
N ILE A 260 14.28 9.62 -7.61
CA ILE A 260 15.30 8.66 -8.06
C ILE A 260 15.28 7.40 -7.19
N LEU A 261 15.33 7.55 -5.87
CA LEU A 261 15.39 6.40 -4.95
C LEU A 261 14.07 5.62 -4.93
N SER A 262 12.93 6.31 -4.90
CA SER A 262 11.61 5.69 -4.86
C SER A 262 11.26 5.00 -6.18
N THR A 263 11.53 5.64 -7.33
CA THR A 263 11.31 5.03 -8.66
C THR A 263 12.28 3.87 -8.89
N GLY A 264 13.53 4.02 -8.45
CA GLY A 264 14.51 2.95 -8.46
C GLY A 264 14.00 1.73 -7.69
N ALA A 265 13.53 1.93 -6.47
CA ALA A 265 13.00 0.87 -5.62
C ALA A 265 11.70 0.22 -6.14
N SER A 266 10.78 1.02 -6.71
CA SER A 266 9.44 0.54 -7.11
C SER A 266 9.34 0.05 -8.56
N ILE A 267 10.28 0.40 -9.44
CA ILE A 267 10.23 0.01 -10.85
C ILE A 267 11.50 -0.74 -11.27
N ILE A 268 12.67 -0.13 -11.06
CA ILE A 268 13.94 -0.66 -11.58
C ILE A 268 14.33 -1.96 -10.86
N LEU A 269 14.29 -1.98 -9.53
CA LEU A 269 14.66 -3.15 -8.75
C LEU A 269 13.73 -4.36 -9.00
N PRO A 270 12.38 -4.24 -8.96
CA PRO A 270 11.50 -5.36 -9.30
C PRO A 270 11.69 -5.87 -10.73
N PHE A 271 11.98 -4.98 -11.68
CA PHE A 271 12.33 -5.38 -13.04
C PHE A 271 13.63 -6.19 -13.09
N LEU A 272 14.68 -5.75 -12.41
CA LEU A 272 15.95 -6.49 -12.29
C LEU A 272 15.77 -7.84 -11.60
N ALA A 273 14.92 -7.92 -10.57
CA ALA A 273 14.60 -9.18 -9.91
C ALA A 273 13.87 -10.14 -10.84
N TRP A 274 12.84 -9.66 -11.55
CA TRP A 274 12.10 -10.45 -12.53
C TRP A 274 13.00 -10.96 -13.66
N TRP A 275 13.84 -10.08 -14.21
CA TRP A 275 14.80 -10.41 -15.26
C TRP A 275 15.86 -11.41 -14.76
N GLY A 276 16.36 -11.19 -13.55
CA GLY A 276 17.33 -12.06 -12.88
C GLY A 276 16.79 -13.46 -12.66
N LEU A 277 15.54 -13.59 -12.23
CA LEU A 277 14.89 -14.89 -12.06
C LEU A 277 14.63 -15.58 -13.40
N LYS A 278 14.13 -14.84 -14.39
CA LYS A 278 13.79 -15.41 -15.71
C LYS A 278 15.02 -15.94 -16.46
N ARG A 279 16.17 -15.29 -16.31
CA ARG A 279 17.43 -15.68 -16.96
C ARG A 279 18.41 -16.41 -16.04
N GLU A 280 18.01 -16.69 -14.79
CA GLU A 280 18.91 -17.18 -13.74
C GLU A 280 20.23 -16.37 -13.64
N SER A 281 20.14 -15.06 -13.85
CA SER A 281 21.30 -14.16 -13.88
C SER A 281 21.71 -13.76 -12.47
N ARG A 282 22.86 -14.29 -12.02
CA ARG A 282 23.46 -13.95 -10.72
C ARG A 282 23.79 -12.46 -10.60
N LEU A 283 24.23 -11.82 -11.69
CA LEU A 283 24.54 -10.39 -11.70
C LEU A 283 23.30 -9.55 -11.43
N SER A 284 22.19 -9.81 -12.14
CA SER A 284 20.93 -9.07 -11.98
C SER A 284 20.36 -9.21 -10.57
N MET A 285 20.39 -10.43 -10.01
CA MET A 285 19.99 -10.66 -8.62
C MET A 285 20.95 -10.02 -7.61
N GLY A 286 22.25 -10.00 -7.88
CA GLY A 286 23.24 -9.30 -7.06
C GLY A 286 23.00 -7.79 -7.02
N CYS A 287 22.74 -7.17 -8.17
CA CYS A 287 22.36 -5.76 -8.26
C CYS A 287 21.04 -5.47 -7.54
N PHE A 288 20.04 -6.36 -7.67
CA PHE A 288 18.78 -6.26 -6.93
C PHE A 288 19.00 -6.27 -5.41
N ILE A 289 19.80 -7.22 -4.91
CA ILE A 289 20.15 -7.34 -3.49
C ILE A 289 20.88 -6.07 -3.01
N ALA A 290 21.90 -5.61 -3.73
CA ALA A 290 22.63 -4.39 -3.36
C ALA A 290 21.71 -3.14 -3.32
N GLY A 291 20.85 -2.98 -4.34
CA GLY A 291 19.85 -1.90 -4.37
C GLY A 291 18.78 -2.04 -3.30
N GLY A 292 18.40 -3.26 -2.93
CA GLY A 292 17.46 -3.54 -1.85
C GLY A 292 18.02 -3.10 -0.49
N PHE A 293 19.31 -3.34 -0.21
CA PHE A 293 19.98 -2.80 0.98
C PHE A 293 19.99 -1.26 0.98
N ALA A 294 20.30 -0.63 -0.15
CA ALA A 294 20.23 0.84 -0.26
C ALA A 294 18.81 1.38 0.01
N THR A 295 17.79 0.67 -0.47
CA THR A 295 16.37 1.01 -0.23
C THR A 295 16.00 0.87 1.25
N LEU A 296 16.47 -0.18 1.92
CA LEU A 296 16.27 -0.34 3.37
C LEU A 296 16.91 0.80 4.16
N VAL A 297 18.16 1.15 3.85
CA VAL A 297 18.86 2.28 4.49
C VAL A 297 18.09 3.58 4.26
N TYR A 298 17.63 3.82 3.04
CA TYR A 298 16.82 5.00 2.72
C TYR A 298 15.53 5.07 3.53
N ASN A 299 14.79 3.95 3.62
CA ASN A 299 13.57 3.87 4.40
C ASN A 299 13.83 4.07 5.91
N ILE A 300 14.95 3.58 6.45
CA ILE A 300 15.37 3.85 7.85
C ILE A 300 15.64 5.35 8.06
N ILE A 301 16.39 5.99 7.16
CA ILE A 301 16.66 7.44 7.25
C ILE A 301 15.34 8.22 7.24
N LYS A 302 14.41 7.87 6.36
CA LYS A 302 13.10 8.52 6.27
C LYS A 302 12.25 8.27 7.52
N LEU A 303 12.28 7.08 8.08
CA LEU A 303 11.60 6.77 9.33
C LEU A 303 12.15 7.61 10.48
N ASN A 304 13.49 7.74 10.57
CA ASN A 304 14.11 8.59 11.56
C ASN A 304 13.73 10.07 11.38
N GLN A 305 13.63 10.57 10.14
CA GLN A 305 13.16 11.94 9.87
C GLN A 305 11.72 12.17 10.36
N VAL A 306 10.82 11.21 10.15
CA VAL A 306 9.43 11.31 10.63
C VAL A 306 9.38 11.41 12.16
N PHE A 307 10.24 10.67 12.88
CA PHE A 307 10.30 10.73 14.34
C PHE A 307 11.05 11.94 14.90
N ALA A 308 12.12 12.39 14.24
CA ALA A 308 12.95 13.50 14.72
C ALA A 308 12.32 14.87 14.40
N GLU A 309 11.65 15.01 13.26
CA GLU A 309 11.07 16.26 12.76
C GLU A 309 9.53 16.19 12.86
N THR A 310 8.99 15.92 14.04
CA THR A 310 7.54 15.71 14.23
C THR A 310 6.68 16.87 13.73
N SER A 311 7.16 18.11 13.90
CA SER A 311 6.51 19.34 13.43
C SER A 311 6.37 19.36 11.92
N ARG A 312 7.36 18.86 11.18
CA ARG A 312 7.40 18.87 9.71
C ARG A 312 6.33 17.96 9.11
N PHE A 313 6.10 16.81 9.74
CA PHE A 313 5.24 15.74 9.25
C PHE A 313 3.90 15.66 10.03
N VAL A 314 3.49 16.75 10.67
CA VAL A 314 2.19 16.85 11.36
C VAL A 314 1.05 16.36 10.46
N GLY A 315 0.16 15.54 11.05
CA GLY A 315 -0.92 14.84 10.34
C GLY A 315 -0.47 13.67 9.47
N ALA A 316 0.76 13.69 8.97
CA ALA A 316 1.32 12.61 8.15
C ALA A 316 2.01 11.51 8.96
N ASN A 317 2.52 11.84 10.16
CA ASN A 317 3.36 10.98 11.00
C ASN A 317 2.83 9.55 11.15
N LYS A 318 1.57 9.39 11.58
CA LYS A 318 0.99 8.08 11.90
C LYS A 318 1.02 7.13 10.68
N PHE A 319 0.55 7.59 9.53
CA PHE A 319 0.52 6.78 8.31
C PHE A 319 1.89 6.65 7.65
N LEU A 320 2.73 7.69 7.64
CA LEU A 320 4.10 7.60 7.14
C LEU A 320 4.91 6.55 7.91
N THR A 321 4.83 6.57 9.25
CA THR A 321 5.45 5.56 10.11
C THR A 321 4.92 4.17 9.77
N PHE A 322 3.61 3.99 9.66
CA PHE A 322 3.01 2.69 9.30
C PHE A 322 3.55 2.15 7.96
N PHE A 323 3.51 2.94 6.90
CA PHE A 323 4.01 2.51 5.59
C PHE A 323 5.51 2.21 5.60
N LEU A 324 6.31 3.05 6.27
CA LEU A 324 7.74 2.83 6.37
C LEU A 324 8.07 1.57 7.17
N THR A 325 7.37 1.31 8.28
CA THR A 325 7.53 0.07 9.04
C THR A 325 7.17 -1.16 8.20
N VAL A 326 6.06 -1.12 7.47
CA VAL A 326 5.67 -2.22 6.57
C VAL A 326 6.71 -2.42 5.46
N ASN A 327 7.18 -1.34 4.82
CA ASN A 327 8.25 -1.40 3.81
C ASN A 327 9.56 -2.00 4.35
N LEU A 328 9.92 -1.71 5.60
CA LEU A 328 11.11 -2.30 6.23
C LEU A 328 10.93 -3.80 6.46
N VAL A 329 9.77 -4.23 6.98
CA VAL A 329 9.48 -5.65 7.23
C VAL A 329 9.42 -6.43 5.92
N LEU A 330 8.67 -5.92 4.93
CA LEU A 330 8.58 -6.55 3.61
C LEU A 330 9.95 -6.55 2.92
N GLY A 331 10.68 -5.43 2.94
CA GLY A 331 12.02 -5.34 2.36
C GLY A 331 13.01 -6.35 2.96
N MET A 332 13.02 -6.54 4.28
CA MET A 332 13.84 -7.58 4.91
C MET A 332 13.45 -8.98 4.44
N ALA A 333 12.15 -9.28 4.34
CA ALA A 333 11.67 -10.55 3.82
C ALA A 333 12.06 -10.73 2.34
N THR A 334 11.90 -9.71 1.52
CA THR A 334 12.30 -9.69 0.09
C THR A 334 13.78 -10.00 -0.06
N MET A 335 14.64 -9.39 0.75
CA MET A 335 16.08 -9.64 0.73
C MET A 335 16.42 -11.09 1.08
N TYR A 336 15.77 -11.63 2.12
CA TYR A 336 15.91 -13.03 2.49
C TYR A 336 15.49 -13.97 1.35
N PHE A 337 14.29 -13.79 0.80
CA PHE A 337 13.79 -14.65 -0.27
C PHE A 337 14.56 -14.48 -1.59
N ALA A 338 15.08 -13.28 -1.90
CA ALA A 338 15.97 -13.06 -3.04
C ALA A 338 17.23 -13.90 -2.95
N TRP A 339 17.84 -13.97 -1.76
CA TRP A 339 19.02 -14.79 -1.51
C TRP A 339 18.72 -16.29 -1.60
N VAL A 340 17.58 -16.74 -1.07
CA VAL A 340 17.15 -18.15 -1.21
C VAL A 340 16.90 -18.49 -2.68
N CYS A 341 16.23 -17.62 -3.44
CA CYS A 341 16.03 -17.78 -4.88
C CYS A 341 17.37 -17.90 -5.63
N LEU A 342 18.34 -17.04 -5.30
CA LEU A 342 19.67 -17.05 -5.92
C LEU A 342 20.41 -18.38 -5.66
N LYS A 343 20.29 -18.94 -4.46
CA LYS A 343 20.85 -20.26 -4.12
C LYS A 343 20.20 -21.41 -4.88
N ASN A 344 18.96 -21.24 -5.32
CA ASN A 344 18.22 -22.25 -6.07
C ASN A 344 18.49 -22.23 -7.58
N PHE A 345 19.36 -21.34 -8.08
CA PHE A 345 19.70 -21.25 -9.51
C PHE A 345 20.42 -22.51 -10.00
N ASN A 346 20.22 -22.84 -11.28
CA ASN A 346 20.69 -24.04 -11.97
C ASN A 346 20.13 -25.38 -11.47
N ASN A 347 19.14 -25.38 -10.57
CA ASN A 347 18.48 -26.60 -10.08
C ASN A 347 17.25 -27.02 -10.91
N GLY A 348 17.11 -26.52 -12.15
CA GLY A 348 16.05 -26.92 -13.09
C GLY A 348 14.67 -26.28 -12.87
N LEU A 349 14.56 -25.29 -11.99
CA LEU A 349 13.31 -24.59 -11.67
C LEU A 349 12.75 -23.81 -12.88
N ASN A 350 13.60 -23.13 -13.65
CA ASN A 350 13.16 -22.29 -14.78
C ASN A 350 12.49 -23.11 -15.90
N ALA A 351 12.98 -24.33 -16.17
CA ALA A 351 12.36 -25.27 -17.11
C ALA A 351 10.94 -25.68 -16.67
N HIS A 352 10.71 -25.80 -15.37
CA HIS A 352 9.40 -26.14 -14.81
C HIS A 352 8.45 -24.96 -14.74
N ILE A 353 8.95 -23.74 -14.48
CA ILE A 353 8.13 -22.52 -14.52
C ILE A 353 7.57 -22.29 -15.94
N GLY A 354 8.39 -22.46 -16.99
CA GLY A 354 7.94 -22.37 -18.39
C GLY A 354 6.82 -23.36 -18.73
N LYS A 355 6.90 -24.59 -18.20
CA LYS A 355 5.87 -25.63 -18.37
C LYS A 355 4.56 -25.31 -17.64
N VAL A 356 4.62 -24.62 -16.49
CA VAL A 356 3.43 -24.26 -15.67
C VAL A 356 2.75 -22.98 -16.17
N SER A 357 3.50 -22.00 -16.69
CA SER A 357 2.95 -20.76 -17.28
C SER A 357 2.47 -20.90 -18.73
N GLY A 358 2.68 -22.04 -19.39
CA GLY A 358 2.29 -22.27 -20.79
C GLY A 358 3.22 -21.61 -21.82
N THR A 359 4.30 -20.97 -21.37
CA THR A 359 5.35 -20.38 -22.20
C THR A 359 6.48 -21.40 -22.38
N ASN A 360 6.24 -22.42 -23.21
CA ASN A 360 7.33 -23.28 -23.70
C ASN A 360 8.17 -22.50 -24.71
N ILE A 361 9.31 -21.95 -24.28
CA ILE A 361 10.25 -21.24 -25.15
C ILE A 361 11.48 -22.10 -25.51
N TYR A 362 11.72 -23.20 -24.79
CA TYR A 362 12.82 -24.12 -25.10
C TYR A 362 12.29 -25.54 -25.32
N PRO A 363 12.54 -26.16 -26.51
CA PRO A 363 12.47 -27.61 -26.62
C PRO A 363 13.52 -28.19 -25.68
N MET A 364 13.17 -29.26 -24.96
CA MET A 364 14.10 -29.94 -24.07
C MET A 364 15.25 -30.53 -24.90
N GLU A 365 16.38 -29.83 -24.95
CA GLU A 365 17.65 -30.53 -24.95
C GLU A 365 17.92 -30.98 -23.51
N SER A 366 18.22 -32.27 -23.39
CA SER A 366 18.46 -32.98 -22.13
C SER A 366 19.32 -32.16 -21.18
N VAL A 367 18.79 -31.91 -19.97
CA VAL A 367 19.55 -31.39 -18.84
C VAL A 367 20.70 -32.36 -18.55
N SER A 368 21.88 -32.11 -19.12
CA SER A 368 23.13 -32.79 -18.79
C SER A 368 23.75 -32.12 -17.55
N GLY A 369 23.03 -32.18 -16.43
CA GLY A 369 23.59 -31.93 -15.10
C GLY A 369 23.93 -33.27 -14.46
N PRO A 370 24.94 -33.35 -13.55
CA PRO A 370 25.30 -34.59 -12.91
C PRO A 370 24.09 -35.09 -12.12
N THR A 371 23.46 -36.15 -12.63
CA THR A 371 22.42 -36.90 -11.94
C THR A 371 23.09 -37.56 -10.74
N LYS A 372 23.05 -36.89 -9.58
CA LYS A 372 23.39 -37.54 -8.32
C LYS A 372 22.27 -38.54 -8.01
N ARG A 373 22.44 -39.74 -8.56
CA ARG A 373 21.60 -40.90 -8.33
C ARG A 373 21.78 -41.26 -6.86
N TRP A 374 20.79 -41.00 -6.03
CA TRP A 374 20.77 -41.52 -4.66
C TRP A 374 20.47 -43.01 -4.78
N SER A 375 21.53 -43.83 -4.77
CA SER A 375 21.42 -45.27 -4.54
C SER A 375 21.03 -45.47 -3.07
N ILE A 376 19.93 -46.18 -2.86
CA ILE A 376 19.62 -46.78 -1.57
C ILE A 376 20.42 -48.07 -1.55
N GLU A 377 21.50 -48.08 -0.79
CA GLU A 377 22.07 -49.29 -0.20
C GLU A 377 21.86 -49.22 1.31
#